data_AF-A0A0Q9IW12-F1
#
_entry.id   AF-A0A0Q9IW12-F1
#
_cell.length_a   1.000
_cell.length_b   1.000
_cell.length_c   1.000
_cell.angle_alpha   90.00
_cell.angle_beta   90.00
_cell.angle_gamma   90.00
#
_symmetry.space_group_name_H-M   'P 1'
#
loop_
_entity.id
_entity.type
_entity.pdbx_description
1 polymer ?
#
loop_
_entity_poly.entity_id
_entity_poly.type
_entity_poly.pdbx_seq_one_letter_code
_entity_poly.pdbx_strand_id
1 'polypeptide(L)'
;MRTHVLIGLSLGGTLKIALESHQINDHVVVMVDDLMWGPLGNVLSDHVQTVRLNWWEQVLNDEDLSDDIPFLREKYKIFNEWANSLTDSDSLLFWVGDNPTDYIVTLP
;
A
#
# COMPACT_ATOMS: atom_id res chain seq x y z
N MET A 1 1.77 18.86 -10.62
CA MET A 1 0.89 17.77 -10.14
C MET A 1 1.69 16.98 -9.15
N ARG A 2 1.23 16.89 -7.90
CA ARG A 2 1.87 16.06 -6.89
C ARG A 2 1.25 14.67 -6.93
N THR A 3 2.00 13.66 -6.52
CA THR A 3 1.44 12.33 -6.27
C THR A 3 1.33 12.12 -4.77
N HIS A 4 0.11 11.87 -4.30
CA HIS A 4 -0.17 11.45 -2.93
C HIS A 4 -0.06 9.93 -2.88
N VAL A 5 0.89 9.44 -2.10
CA VAL A 5 1.11 8.02 -1.84
C VAL A 5 0.52 7.70 -0.48
N LEU A 6 -0.51 6.85 -0.44
CA LEU A 6 -1.21 6.51 0.80
C LEU A 6 -0.94 5.06 1.16
N ILE A 7 -0.60 4.82 2.42
CA ILE A 7 -0.44 3.49 2.99
C ILE A 7 -1.71 3.18 3.78
N GLY A 8 -2.57 2.33 3.22
CA GLY A 8 -3.90 1.97 3.74
C GLY A 8 -5.02 2.27 2.74
N LEU A 9 -5.84 1.27 2.44
CA LEU A 9 -6.92 1.37 1.43
C LEU A 9 -7.97 2.43 1.75
N SER A 10 -8.40 2.49 3.00
CA SER A 10 -9.50 3.35 3.46
C SER A 10 -9.18 4.84 3.27
N LEU A 11 -7.92 5.24 3.47
CA LEU A 11 -7.46 6.62 3.28
C LEU A 11 -7.58 7.08 1.83
N GLY A 12 -7.35 6.15 0.88
CA GLY A 12 -7.35 6.44 -0.54
C GLY A 12 -8.66 7.03 -1.04
N GLY A 13 -9.79 6.49 -0.54
CA GLY A 13 -11.13 7.00 -0.86
C GLY A 13 -11.36 8.40 -0.29
N THR A 14 -11.05 8.61 0.98
CA THR A 14 -11.24 9.90 1.66
C THR A 14 -10.43 11.01 1.03
N LEU A 15 -9.16 10.76 0.69
CA LEU A 15 -8.32 11.79 0.08
C LEU A 15 -8.80 12.15 -1.34
N LYS A 16 -9.19 11.16 -2.16
CA LYS A 16 -9.73 11.44 -3.50
C LYS A 16 -10.94 12.38 -3.44
N ILE A 17 -11.88 12.09 -2.55
CA ILE A 17 -13.06 12.96 -2.33
C ILE A 17 -12.62 14.36 -1.88
N ALA A 18 -11.65 14.46 -0.99
CA ALA A 18 -11.14 15.75 -0.51
C ALA A 18 -10.48 16.57 -1.64
N LEU A 19 -9.64 15.95 -2.47
CA LEU A 19 -8.99 16.61 -3.61
C LEU A 19 -10.03 17.08 -4.64
N GLU A 20 -11.00 16.23 -4.97
CA GLU A 20 -12.09 16.55 -5.90
C GLU A 20 -12.94 17.72 -5.41
N SER A 21 -13.33 17.73 -4.12
CA SER A 21 -14.13 18.82 -3.53
C SER A 21 -13.42 20.18 -3.55
N HIS A 22 -12.09 20.19 -3.57
CA HIS A 22 -11.26 21.39 -3.64
C HIS A 22 -10.73 21.67 -5.06
N GLN A 23 -11.17 20.92 -6.07
CA GLN A 23 -10.73 21.04 -7.47
C GLN A 23 -9.20 20.91 -7.63
N ILE A 24 -8.56 20.11 -6.78
CA ILE A 24 -7.12 19.82 -6.85
C ILE A 24 -6.92 18.61 -7.75
N ASN A 25 -6.24 18.82 -8.88
CA ASN A 25 -5.91 17.77 -9.85
C ASN A 25 -4.56 17.13 -9.54
N ASP A 26 -4.42 16.56 -8.34
CA ASP A 26 -3.25 15.80 -7.93
C ASP A 26 -3.50 14.29 -8.08
N HIS A 27 -2.43 13.53 -8.33
CA HIS A 27 -2.52 12.09 -8.55
C HIS A 27 -2.54 11.33 -7.21
N VAL A 28 -3.26 10.21 -7.15
CA VAL A 28 -3.40 9.41 -5.92
C VAL A 28 -3.02 7.97 -6.18
N VAL A 29 -2.02 7.48 -5.45
CA VAL A 29 -1.58 6.09 -5.43
C VAL A 29 -1.84 5.51 -4.06
N VAL A 30 -2.56 4.38 -4.02
CA VAL A 30 -2.91 3.70 -2.78
C VAL A 30 -2.11 2.41 -2.71
N MET A 31 -1.23 2.33 -1.73
CA MET A 31 -0.57 1.10 -1.29
C MET A 31 -1.45 0.44 -0.24
N VAL A 32 -1.77 -0.82 -0.44
CA VAL A 32 -2.45 -1.60 0.59
C VAL A 32 -1.45 -1.87 1.72
N ASP A 33 -1.92 -1.74 2.94
CA ASP A 33 -1.17 -1.94 4.18
C ASP A 33 -0.68 -3.38 4.31
N ASP A 34 -1.37 -4.36 3.73
CA ASP A 34 -0.91 -5.76 3.68
C ASP A 34 0.46 -5.93 2.99
N LEU A 35 0.78 -5.06 2.01
CA LEU A 35 2.10 -5.05 1.38
C LEU A 35 3.21 -4.59 2.33
N MET A 36 2.88 -4.01 3.48
CA MET A 36 3.85 -3.56 4.49
C MET A 36 4.19 -4.67 5.49
N TRP A 37 3.42 -5.75 5.55
CA TRP A 37 3.64 -6.87 6.47
C TRP A 37 4.63 -7.90 5.89
N GLY A 38 5.23 -8.69 6.78
CA GLY A 38 6.15 -9.78 6.44
C GLY A 38 7.64 -9.37 6.37
N PRO A 39 8.50 -10.24 5.79
CA PRO A 39 9.95 -10.08 5.80
C PRO A 39 10.45 -8.72 5.30
N LEU A 40 11.37 -8.08 6.02
CA LEU A 40 11.91 -6.75 5.66
C LEU A 40 12.82 -6.80 4.42
N GLY A 41 12.83 -5.73 3.63
CA GLY A 41 13.69 -5.61 2.45
C GLY A 41 13.28 -4.47 1.53
N ASN A 42 13.94 -4.36 0.38
CA ASN A 42 13.53 -3.45 -0.69
C ASN A 42 12.19 -3.93 -1.28
N VAL A 43 11.10 -3.23 -0.97
CA VAL A 43 9.74 -3.57 -1.43
C VAL A 43 9.56 -3.53 -2.95
N LEU A 44 10.45 -2.88 -3.70
CA LEU A 44 10.46 -2.85 -5.17
C LEU A 44 11.28 -3.99 -5.79
N SER A 45 11.95 -4.81 -4.98
CA SER A 45 12.74 -5.94 -5.47
C SER A 45 11.87 -7.16 -5.70
N ASP A 46 11.87 -7.72 -6.92
CA ASP A 46 11.19 -8.96 -7.26
C ASP A 46 11.51 -10.12 -6.28
N HIS A 47 12.76 -10.18 -5.80
CA HIS A 47 13.18 -11.18 -4.82
C HIS A 47 12.45 -11.00 -3.49
N VAL A 48 12.43 -9.78 -2.95
CA VAL A 48 11.74 -9.47 -1.68
C VAL A 48 10.23 -9.68 -1.82
N GLN A 49 9.65 -9.27 -2.96
CA GLN A 49 8.23 -9.49 -3.25
C GLN A 49 7.88 -10.97 -3.27
N THR A 50 8.70 -11.81 -3.93
CA THR A 50 8.51 -13.26 -3.95
C THR A 50 8.62 -13.86 -2.56
N VAL A 51 9.63 -13.47 -1.77
CA VAL A 51 9.79 -13.93 -0.38
C VAL A 51 8.59 -13.53 0.48
N ARG A 52 8.07 -12.31 0.32
CA ARG A 52 6.88 -11.84 1.04
C ARG A 52 5.61 -12.58 0.63
N LEU A 53 5.38 -12.82 -0.66
CA LEU A 53 4.21 -13.58 -1.13
C LEU A 53 4.25 -15.03 -0.64
N ASN A 54 5.43 -15.69 -0.69
CA ASN A 54 5.59 -17.03 -0.12
C ASN A 54 5.39 -17.06 1.39
N TRP A 55 5.72 -15.97 2.10
CA TRP A 55 5.43 -15.84 3.53
C TRP A 55 3.92 -15.69 3.77
N TRP A 56 3.23 -14.87 2.98
CA TRP A 56 1.76 -14.74 3.04
C TRP A 56 1.06 -16.08 2.82
N GLU A 57 1.50 -16.88 1.84
CA GLU A 57 0.98 -18.24 1.59
C GLU A 57 1.14 -19.19 2.79
N GLN A 58 2.06 -18.92 3.72
CA GLN A 58 2.29 -19.74 4.91
C GLN A 58 1.50 -19.28 6.14
N VAL A 59 1.10 -18.00 6.18
CA VAL A 59 0.43 -17.42 7.36
C VAL A 59 -1.07 -17.25 7.17
N LEU A 60 -1.54 -17.22 5.92
CA LEU A 60 -2.97 -17.23 5.61
C LEU A 60 -3.56 -18.62 5.83
N ASN A 61 -4.85 -18.63 6.15
CA ASN A 61 -5.63 -19.86 6.15
C ASN A 61 -6.04 -20.22 4.69
N ASP A 62 -6.55 -21.44 4.49
CA ASP A 62 -6.94 -21.91 3.15
C ASP A 62 -8.09 -21.11 2.50
N GLU A 63 -8.94 -20.47 3.32
CA GLU A 63 -10.08 -19.65 2.86
C GLU A 63 -9.59 -18.32 2.27
N ASP A 64 -8.65 -17.66 2.94
CA ASP A 64 -8.13 -16.36 2.53
C ASP A 64 -7.12 -16.46 1.36
N LEU A 65 -6.41 -17.58 1.27
CA LEU A 65 -5.30 -17.76 0.33
C LEU A 65 -5.71 -17.59 -1.15
N SER A 66 -6.91 -18.04 -1.52
CA SER A 66 -7.36 -17.97 -2.92
C SER A 66 -7.59 -16.55 -3.42
N ASP A 67 -7.88 -15.62 -2.50
CA ASP A 67 -8.30 -14.27 -2.83
C ASP A 67 -7.17 -13.26 -2.56
N ASP A 68 -6.48 -13.42 -1.43
CA ASP A 68 -5.45 -12.47 -0.98
C ASP A 68 -4.16 -12.57 -1.80
N ILE A 69 -3.71 -13.77 -2.17
CA ILE A 69 -2.44 -13.91 -2.93
C ILE A 69 -2.55 -13.27 -4.32
N PRO A 70 -3.59 -13.54 -5.13
CA PRO A 70 -3.79 -12.82 -6.38
C PRO A 70 -3.92 -11.31 -6.20
N PHE A 71 -4.65 -10.87 -5.16
CA PHE A 71 -4.81 -9.46 -4.83
C PHE A 71 -3.46 -8.79 -4.54
N LEU A 72 -2.66 -9.34 -3.63
CA LEU A 72 -1.34 -8.80 -3.27
C LEU A 72 -0.39 -8.76 -4.47
N ARG A 73 -0.43 -9.78 -5.33
CA ARG A 73 0.36 -9.82 -6.56
C ARG A 73 -0.03 -8.70 -7.53
N GLU A 74 -1.33 -8.44 -7.71
CA GLU A 74 -1.81 -7.33 -8.51
C GLU A 74 -1.37 -5.98 -7.92
N LYS A 75 -1.44 -5.82 -6.59
CA LYS A 75 -1.00 -4.59 -5.92
C LYS A 75 0.49 -4.33 -6.05
N TYR A 76 1.34 -5.36 -5.94
CA TYR A 76 2.76 -5.22 -6.26
C TYR A 76 2.99 -4.79 -7.70
N LYS A 77 2.28 -5.38 -8.66
CA LYS A 77 2.40 -5.00 -10.08
C LYS A 77 2.06 -3.53 -10.29
N ILE A 78 0.92 -3.06 -9.80
CA ILE A 78 0.49 -1.64 -9.91
C ILE A 78 1.52 -0.72 -9.25
N PHE A 79 2.00 -1.09 -8.07
CA PHE A 79 2.99 -0.31 -7.34
C PHE A 79 4.33 -0.22 -8.09
N ASN A 80 4.82 -1.33 -8.63
CA ASN A 80 6.05 -1.37 -9.43
C ASN A 80 5.90 -0.56 -10.72
N GLU A 81 4.78 -0.68 -11.44
CA GLU A 81 4.51 0.08 -12.67
C GLU A 81 4.54 1.59 -12.39
N TRP A 82 3.88 2.02 -11.32
CA TRP A 82 3.92 3.42 -10.90
C TRP A 82 5.33 3.86 -10.50
N ALA A 83 6.01 3.10 -9.63
CA ALA A 83 7.35 3.45 -9.14
C ALA A 83 8.36 3.57 -10.29
N ASN A 84 8.27 2.69 -11.29
CA ASN A 84 9.12 2.71 -12.47
C ASN A 84 8.78 3.83 -13.47
N SER A 85 7.61 4.47 -13.35
CA SER A 85 7.23 5.64 -14.17
C SER A 85 7.71 6.98 -13.60
N LEU A 86 8.25 6.99 -12.38
CA LEU A 86 8.71 8.20 -11.70
C LEU A 86 9.98 8.78 -12.37
N THR A 87 10.06 10.10 -12.32
CA THR A 87 11.17 10.92 -12.81
C THR A 87 11.69 11.81 -11.68
N ASP A 88 12.89 12.38 -11.86
CA ASP A 88 13.48 13.31 -10.89
C ASP A 88 12.69 14.61 -10.68
N SER A 89 11.70 14.88 -11.56
CA SER A 89 10.84 16.06 -11.48
C SER A 89 9.55 15.83 -10.67
N ASP A 90 9.26 14.56 -10.33
CA ASP A 90 8.05 14.22 -9.60
C ASP A 90 8.12 14.64 -8.12
N SER A 91 7.00 15.14 -7.62
CA SER A 91 6.85 15.51 -6.21
C SER A 91 5.91 14.53 -5.52
N LEU A 92 6.43 13.84 -4.50
CA LEU A 92 5.72 12.81 -3.76
C LEU A 92 5.34 13.29 -2.36
N LEU A 93 4.11 13.01 -1.92
CA LEU A 93 3.64 13.24 -0.56
C LEU A 93 3.13 11.92 0.03
N PHE A 94 3.75 11.49 1.12
CA PHE A 94 3.42 10.23 1.78
C PHE A 94 2.42 10.44 2.92
N TRP A 95 1.38 9.61 2.93
CA TRP A 95 0.35 9.56 3.96
C TRP A 95 0.36 8.17 4.56
N VAL A 96 0.56 8.09 5.87
CA VAL A 96 0.47 6.84 6.61
C VAL A 96 -0.80 6.91 7.44
N GLY A 97 -1.68 5.94 7.22
CA GLY A 97 -2.89 5.81 8.03
C GLY A 97 -2.51 5.48 9.45
N ASP A 98 -3.04 6.25 10.38
CA ASP A 98 -2.96 5.92 11.78
C ASP A 98 -3.91 4.76 12.08
N ASN A 99 -3.43 3.72 12.75
CA ASN A 99 -4.26 2.58 13.09
C ASN A 99 -4.84 2.80 14.50
N PRO A 100 -6.16 3.03 14.65
CA PRO A 100 -6.75 3.34 15.95
C PRO A 100 -6.55 2.23 17.00
N THR A 101 -6.25 0.99 16.60
CA THR A 101 -5.90 -0.09 17.54
C THR A 101 -4.54 0.09 18.22
N ASP A 102 -3.63 0.89 17.67
CA ASP A 102 -2.30 1.15 18.27
C ASP A 102 -2.40 2.00 19.55
N TYR A 103 -3.54 2.66 19.77
CA TYR A 103 -3.83 3.42 20.98
C TYR A 103 -4.54 2.60 22.07
N ILE A 104 -4.88 1.34 21.80
CA ILE A 104 -5.40 0.43 22.83
C ILE A 104 -4.18 -0.13 23.58
N VAL A 105 -3.55 0.71 24.39
CA VAL A 105 -2.68 0.23 25.46
C VAL A 105 -3.57 -0.58 26.39
N THR A 106 -3.40 -1.90 26.39
CA THR A 106 -3.98 -2.75 27.43
C THR A 106 -3.46 -2.25 28.76
N LEU A 107 -4.34 -1.63 29.55
CA LEU A 107 -4.08 -1.35 30.95
C LEU A 107 -3.73 -2.71 31.62
N PRO A 108 -2.67 -2.75 32.44
CA PRO A 108 -2.22 -3.98 33.10
C PRO A 108 -3.29 -4.60 34.01
#